data_AF-A0A7S2HGF1-F1
#
_entry.id   AF-A0A7S2HGF1-F1
#
_cell.length_a   1.000
_cell.length_b   1.000
_cell.length_c   1.000
_cell.angle_alpha   90.00
_cell.angle_beta   90.00
_cell.angle_gamma   90.00
#
_symmetry.space_group_name_H-M   'P 1'
#
loop_
_entity.id
_entity.type
_entity.pdbx_description
1 polymer ?
#
loop_
_entity_poly.entity_id
_entity_poly.type
_entity_poly.pdbx_seq_one_letter_code
_entity_poly.pdbx_strand_id
1 'polypeptide(L)'
;TPRSGGRAARARAGDRPWIQVDAAAPESLPSTGASTPNFESELKGSETAPKRKSRLPGAMFACRRSLKVLGVTLIALVLLVGLFNFPARLIDSKALKPHLMTVLFLTGLVLVVLEDHVGVNKAAIMLMVSASMWTFLAVGFHPRTTEKGHEELTHHLNKGLLDVGAIILFLLPAMGVVESIDHFDGFAVVTHAISKATQGRKDLLMPILGVLCFFMSAVIDNLTATIVCLKLLRHAVGEDKHLRHTIGGLVVIAANAGGAWSPVGDVTTTMLWLANKITVGNT
;
A
#
# COMPACT_ATOMS: atom_id res chain seq x y z
N THR A 1 -43.21 50.96 49.57
CA THR A 1 -44.38 50.05 49.59
C THR A 1 -44.61 49.50 48.19
N PRO A 2 -45.01 48.23 48.05
CA PRO A 2 -44.50 47.30 47.04
C PRO A 2 -45.47 47.02 45.87
N ARG A 3 -44.97 46.38 44.79
CA ARG A 3 -45.51 45.19 44.09
C ARG A 3 -44.81 45.01 42.73
N SER A 4 -43.90 44.04 42.57
CA SER A 4 -44.15 42.62 42.20
C SER A 4 -44.90 42.50 40.87
N GLY A 5 -44.25 42.12 39.76
CA GLY A 5 -44.12 40.72 39.32
C GLY A 5 -45.30 40.37 38.41
N GLY A 6 -45.18 40.01 37.13
CA GLY A 6 -44.21 39.13 36.49
C GLY A 6 -44.98 37.93 35.91
N ARG A 7 -45.19 37.90 34.58
CA ARG A 7 -45.61 36.79 33.69
C ARG A 7 -45.49 37.36 32.26
N ALA A 8 -45.16 36.67 31.18
CA ALA A 8 -44.60 35.35 30.86
C ALA A 8 -44.47 35.39 29.33
N ALA A 9 -43.37 34.95 28.71
CA ALA A 9 -43.39 34.48 27.31
C ALA A 9 -42.08 33.80 26.90
N ARG A 10 -42.24 32.62 26.30
CA ARG A 10 -41.23 31.81 25.57
C ARG A 10 -40.71 32.52 24.32
N ALA A 11 -39.42 32.34 24.00
CA ALA A 11 -38.86 32.31 22.62
C ALA A 11 -37.48 31.61 22.69
N ARG A 12 -37.32 30.40 22.13
CA ARG A 12 -36.89 30.04 20.77
C ARG A 12 -35.40 30.31 20.46
N ALA A 13 -34.80 29.27 19.89
CA ALA A 13 -33.41 29.10 19.53
C ALA A 13 -33.01 29.89 18.28
N GLY A 14 -31.70 30.18 18.20
CA GLY A 14 -31.02 30.67 17.00
C GLY A 14 -30.77 32.16 17.04
N ASP A 15 -29.55 32.55 17.47
CA ASP A 15 -28.76 33.66 16.93
C ASP A 15 -27.59 33.97 17.86
N ARG A 16 -26.36 33.65 17.43
CA ARG A 16 -25.13 34.25 17.97
C ARG A 16 -24.47 35.06 16.84
N PRO A 17 -24.20 36.36 17.04
CA PRO A 17 -23.66 37.23 15.99
C PRO A 17 -22.14 37.07 15.87
N TRP A 18 -21.67 37.00 14.62
CA TRP A 18 -20.25 37.06 14.26
C TRP A 18 -19.76 38.51 14.25
N ILE A 19 -18.54 38.72 14.75
CA ILE A 19 -17.86 40.01 14.93
C ILE A 19 -17.41 40.55 13.54
N GLN A 20 -17.89 41.73 13.17
CA GLN A 20 -17.32 42.56 12.08
C GLN A 20 -16.06 43.26 12.58
N VAL A 21 -14.98 43.24 11.78
CA VAL A 21 -13.78 44.05 11.99
C VAL A 21 -13.63 44.95 10.76
N ASP A 22 -13.76 46.26 10.97
CA ASP A 22 -13.59 47.31 9.97
C ASP A 22 -12.12 47.49 9.58
N ALA A 23 -11.87 47.63 8.27
CA ALA A 23 -10.55 47.89 7.70
C ALA A 23 -10.27 49.40 7.69
N ALA A 24 -9.27 49.85 8.46
CA ALA A 24 -8.72 51.20 8.38
C ALA A 24 -7.65 51.29 7.27
N ALA A 25 -7.71 52.37 6.48
CA ALA A 25 -6.74 52.67 5.42
C ALA A 25 -5.42 53.24 5.98
N PRO A 26 -4.26 52.98 5.35
CA PRO A 26 -2.97 53.49 5.86
C PRO A 26 -2.63 54.90 5.35
N GLU A 27 -2.11 55.71 6.27
CA GLU A 27 -1.50 57.04 6.10
C GLU A 27 -0.27 57.02 5.18
N SER A 28 -0.06 58.11 4.43
CA SER A 28 1.08 58.33 3.52
C SER A 28 2.23 59.08 4.20
N LEU A 29 3.48 58.59 4.00
CA LEU A 29 4.73 59.26 4.39
C LEU A 29 5.72 59.29 3.21
N PRO A 30 6.67 60.26 3.17
CA PRO A 30 7.20 60.83 1.93
C PRO A 30 8.40 60.09 1.32
N SER A 31 8.58 60.31 0.02
CA SER A 31 9.60 59.70 -0.86
C SER A 31 11.03 60.19 -0.60
N THR A 32 11.94 59.27 -0.29
CA THR A 32 13.39 59.48 -0.39
C THR A 32 13.97 58.50 -1.41
N GLY A 33 14.55 59.05 -2.49
CA GLY A 33 15.19 58.28 -3.56
C GLY A 33 16.47 57.59 -3.10
N ALA A 34 16.49 56.27 -3.20
CA ALA A 34 17.69 55.47 -3.29
C ALA A 34 17.36 54.26 -4.19
N SER A 35 18.01 54.17 -5.34
CA SER A 35 17.85 53.09 -6.31
C SER A 35 18.35 51.76 -5.73
N THR A 36 17.43 50.92 -5.26
CA THR A 36 17.69 49.52 -4.92
C THR A 36 17.71 48.67 -6.20
N PRO A 37 18.65 47.71 -6.33
CA PRO A 37 18.66 46.81 -7.47
C PRO A 37 17.39 45.97 -7.46
N ASN A 38 16.71 45.93 -8.61
CA ASN A 38 15.36 45.42 -8.77
C ASN A 38 15.34 43.87 -8.74
N PHE A 39 15.44 43.27 -7.55
CA PHE A 39 15.46 41.82 -7.32
C PHE A 39 14.20 41.10 -7.87
N GLU A 40 13.07 41.82 -8.02
CA GLU A 40 11.86 41.31 -8.67
C GLU A 40 12.03 41.06 -10.18
N SER A 41 12.96 41.76 -10.84
CA SER A 41 13.23 41.55 -12.27
C SER A 41 14.07 40.29 -12.53
N GLU A 42 14.97 39.92 -11.61
CA GLU A 42 15.71 38.64 -11.67
C GLU A 42 14.84 37.45 -11.25
N LEU A 43 13.94 37.64 -10.28
CA LEU A 43 12.95 36.61 -9.90
C LEU A 43 11.96 36.33 -11.04
N LYS A 44 11.45 37.38 -11.72
CA LYS A 44 10.59 37.23 -12.92
C LYS A 44 11.34 36.64 -14.13
N GLY A 45 12.66 36.82 -14.21
CA GLY A 45 13.50 36.19 -15.23
C GLY A 45 13.67 34.68 -15.02
N SER A 46 13.54 34.18 -13.79
CA SER A 46 13.69 32.75 -13.46
C SER A 46 12.38 31.94 -13.52
N GLU A 47 11.22 32.61 -13.46
CA GLU A 47 9.89 31.94 -13.45
C GLU A 47 9.34 31.57 -14.83
N THR A 48 10.09 31.81 -15.91
CA THR A 48 9.69 31.40 -17.27
C THR A 48 10.53 30.25 -17.83
N ALA A 49 11.22 29.48 -16.98
CA ALA A 49 11.73 28.18 -17.40
C ALA A 49 10.53 27.23 -17.62
N PRO A 50 10.26 26.75 -18.84
CA PRO A 50 9.15 25.85 -19.07
C PRO A 50 9.37 24.60 -18.22
N LYS A 51 8.44 24.30 -17.30
CA LYS A 51 8.33 22.97 -16.70
C LYS A 51 8.31 21.98 -17.85
N ARG A 52 9.43 21.30 -18.09
CA ARG A 52 9.56 20.23 -19.06
C ARG A 52 8.68 19.10 -18.55
N LYS A 53 7.36 19.20 -18.79
CA LYS A 53 6.44 18.07 -18.75
C LYS A 53 7.09 17.08 -19.70
N SER A 54 7.69 16.03 -19.16
CA SER A 54 8.10 14.87 -19.95
C SER A 54 6.81 14.31 -20.54
N ARG A 55 6.40 14.87 -21.69
CA ARG A 55 5.41 14.27 -22.57
C ARG A 55 6.07 12.98 -23.02
N LEU A 56 5.92 11.90 -22.25
CA LEU A 56 6.00 10.58 -22.84
C LEU A 56 5.06 10.65 -24.05
N PRO A 57 5.54 10.44 -25.28
CA PRO A 57 4.72 10.57 -26.48
C PRO A 57 3.43 9.78 -26.28
N GLY A 58 2.27 10.34 -26.63
CA GLY A 58 0.97 9.69 -26.44
C GLY A 58 0.93 8.25 -26.99
N ALA A 59 1.79 7.95 -27.96
CA ALA A 59 2.08 6.62 -28.47
C ALA A 59 2.54 5.62 -27.40
N MET A 60 3.38 6.01 -26.42
CA MET A 60 3.79 5.14 -25.32
C MET A 60 2.66 4.86 -24.34
N PHE A 61 1.80 5.84 -24.05
CA PHE A 61 0.62 5.62 -23.22
C PHE A 61 -0.41 4.73 -23.91
N ALA A 62 -0.63 4.94 -25.21
CA ALA A 62 -1.48 4.08 -26.04
C ALA A 62 -0.92 2.66 -26.12
N CYS A 63 0.38 2.50 -26.38
CA CYS A 63 1.05 1.19 -26.42
C CYS A 63 0.93 0.44 -25.08
N ARG A 64 1.18 1.11 -23.95
CA ARG A 64 1.03 0.52 -22.61
C ARG A 64 -0.41 0.09 -22.33
N ARG A 65 -1.40 0.90 -22.72
CA ARG A 65 -2.83 0.60 -22.55
C ARG A 65 -3.25 -0.59 -23.43
N SER A 66 -2.85 -0.60 -24.70
CA SER A 66 -3.14 -1.68 -25.63
C SER A 66 -2.51 -3.01 -25.20
N LEU A 67 -1.24 -2.99 -24.77
CA LEU A 67 -0.54 -4.20 -24.30
C LEU A 67 -1.24 -4.84 -23.10
N LYS A 68 -1.78 -4.03 -22.17
CA LYS A 68 -2.56 -4.54 -21.03
C LYS A 68 -3.94 -5.05 -21.40
N VAL A 69 -4.71 -4.30 -22.20
CA VAL A 69 -6.04 -4.76 -22.64
C VAL A 69 -5.87 -6.08 -23.37
N LEU A 70 -4.86 -6.18 -24.23
CA LEU A 70 -4.52 -7.42 -24.93
C LEU A 70 -4.09 -8.52 -23.96
N GLY A 71 -3.24 -8.24 -22.96
CA GLY A 71 -2.79 -9.22 -21.97
C GLY A 71 -3.88 -9.71 -21.03
N VAL A 72 -4.72 -8.83 -20.49
CA VAL A 72 -5.88 -9.18 -19.65
C VAL A 72 -6.90 -9.96 -20.48
N THR A 73 -7.20 -9.51 -21.70
CA THR A 73 -8.09 -10.22 -22.61
C THR A 73 -7.52 -11.58 -22.99
N LEU A 74 -6.21 -11.70 -23.19
CA LEU A 74 -5.54 -12.96 -23.46
C LEU A 74 -5.65 -13.92 -22.28
N ILE A 75 -5.42 -13.46 -21.05
CA ILE A 75 -5.57 -14.30 -19.85
C ILE A 75 -7.01 -14.74 -19.65
N ALA A 76 -7.97 -13.84 -19.86
CA ALA A 76 -9.39 -14.14 -19.80
C ALA A 76 -9.80 -15.12 -20.92
N LEU A 77 -9.24 -14.98 -22.11
CA LEU A 77 -9.45 -15.91 -23.22
C LEU A 77 -8.86 -17.29 -22.91
N VAL A 78 -7.65 -17.35 -22.36
CA VAL A 78 -7.01 -18.60 -21.90
C VAL A 78 -7.86 -19.28 -20.84
N LEU A 79 -8.41 -18.51 -19.88
CA LEU A 79 -9.35 -19.03 -18.89
C LEU A 79 -10.60 -19.60 -19.56
N LEU A 80 -11.19 -18.86 -20.50
CA LEU A 80 -12.43 -19.23 -21.18
C LEU A 80 -12.21 -20.50 -22.04
N VAL A 81 -11.15 -20.56 -22.85
CA VAL A 81 -10.77 -21.77 -23.59
C VAL A 81 -10.51 -22.95 -22.63
N GLY A 82 -9.94 -22.65 -21.46
CA GLY A 82 -9.82 -23.51 -20.26
C GLY A 82 -11.08 -24.23 -19.88
N LEU A 83 -12.15 -23.46 -19.75
CA LEU A 83 -13.43 -23.92 -19.23
C LEU A 83 -14.23 -24.73 -20.25
N PHE A 84 -14.09 -24.43 -21.55
CA PHE A 84 -14.89 -25.08 -22.59
C PHE A 84 -14.19 -26.28 -23.25
N ASN A 85 -12.99 -26.11 -23.82
CA ASN A 85 -12.23 -27.21 -24.43
C ASN A 85 -10.82 -26.76 -24.87
N PHE A 86 -9.76 -27.13 -24.15
CA PHE A 86 -8.40 -26.86 -24.63
C PHE A 86 -7.99 -27.87 -25.72
N PRO A 87 -7.17 -27.46 -26.71
CA PRO A 87 -6.66 -28.40 -27.70
C PRO A 87 -5.70 -29.42 -27.04
N ALA A 88 -6.02 -30.71 -27.14
CA ALA A 88 -5.25 -31.81 -26.53
C ALA A 88 -3.74 -31.77 -26.90
N ARG A 89 -3.41 -31.37 -28.13
CA ARG A 89 -2.01 -31.24 -28.60
C ARG A 89 -1.16 -30.27 -27.79
N LEU A 90 -1.76 -29.20 -27.25
CA LEU A 90 -1.05 -28.20 -26.43
C LEU A 90 -0.88 -28.67 -24.98
N ILE A 91 -1.76 -29.54 -24.51
CA ILE A 91 -1.78 -30.06 -23.14
C ILE A 91 -0.88 -31.29 -22.98
N ASP A 92 -0.95 -32.23 -23.93
CA ASP A 92 -0.30 -33.54 -23.83
C ASP A 92 1.18 -33.52 -24.18
N SER A 93 1.63 -32.45 -24.84
CA SER A 93 3.04 -32.32 -25.17
C SER A 93 3.87 -32.03 -23.92
N LYS A 94 4.70 -32.99 -23.52
CA LYS A 94 5.60 -32.89 -22.36
C LYS A 94 6.55 -31.68 -22.44
N ALA A 95 6.86 -31.21 -23.66
CA ALA A 95 7.71 -30.05 -23.89
C ALA A 95 6.95 -28.71 -23.83
N LEU A 96 5.75 -28.59 -24.44
CA LEU A 96 5.08 -27.28 -24.52
C LEU A 96 4.34 -26.92 -23.23
N LYS A 97 3.87 -27.92 -22.46
CA LYS A 97 3.17 -27.69 -21.19
C LYS A 97 3.96 -26.76 -20.24
N PRO A 98 5.23 -27.04 -19.87
CA PRO A 98 6.00 -26.15 -18.99
C PRO A 98 6.33 -24.79 -19.63
N HIS A 99 6.55 -24.73 -20.95
CA HIS A 99 6.80 -23.47 -21.64
C HIS A 99 5.57 -22.55 -21.62
N LEU A 100 4.38 -23.07 -21.87
CA LEU A 100 3.13 -22.31 -21.82
C LEU A 100 2.83 -21.80 -20.41
N MET A 101 3.04 -22.62 -19.37
CA MET A 101 2.87 -22.18 -17.99
C MET A 101 3.86 -21.07 -17.62
N THR A 102 5.11 -21.20 -18.04
CA THR A 102 6.13 -20.17 -17.83
C THR A 102 5.77 -18.86 -18.52
N VAL A 103 5.35 -18.92 -19.80
CA VAL A 103 4.94 -17.71 -20.55
C VAL A 103 3.72 -17.06 -19.93
N LEU A 104 2.73 -17.84 -19.49
CA LEU A 104 1.54 -17.33 -18.81
C LEU A 104 1.91 -16.64 -17.48
N PHE A 105 2.81 -17.25 -16.70
CA PHE A 105 3.30 -16.69 -15.44
C PHE A 105 4.06 -15.37 -15.66
N LEU A 106 5.01 -15.33 -16.60
CA LEU A 106 5.77 -14.13 -16.93
C LEU A 106 4.86 -12.99 -17.45
N THR A 107 3.87 -13.34 -18.27
CA THR A 107 2.88 -12.37 -18.76
C THR A 107 2.09 -11.78 -17.59
N GLY A 108 1.68 -12.61 -16.62
CA GLY A 108 1.04 -12.17 -15.39
C GLY A 108 1.91 -11.19 -14.59
N LEU A 109 3.19 -11.51 -14.38
CA LEU A 109 4.14 -10.62 -13.68
C LEU A 109 4.28 -9.27 -14.38
N VAL A 110 4.41 -9.26 -15.71
CA VAL A 110 4.48 -8.02 -16.50
C VAL A 110 3.20 -7.19 -16.35
N LEU A 111 2.02 -7.83 -16.37
CA LEU A 111 0.76 -7.11 -16.21
C LEU A 111 0.60 -6.48 -14.83
N VAL A 112 1.08 -7.15 -13.77
CA VAL A 112 1.06 -6.64 -12.39
C VAL A 112 2.01 -5.47 -12.23
N VAL A 113 3.23 -5.55 -12.77
CA VAL A 113 4.20 -4.44 -12.69
C VAL A 113 3.70 -3.23 -13.47
N LEU A 114 3.09 -3.45 -14.63
CA LEU A 114 2.57 -2.35 -15.42
C LEU A 114 1.35 -1.70 -14.78
N GLU A 115 0.62 -2.42 -13.88
CA GLU A 115 -0.69 -2.08 -13.30
C GLU A 115 -0.84 -0.62 -12.88
N ASP A 116 0.15 -0.07 -12.16
CA ASP A 116 0.13 1.25 -11.51
C ASP A 116 -0.19 2.41 -12.48
N HIS A 117 -0.01 2.22 -13.78
CA HIS A 117 -0.29 3.22 -14.80
C HIS A 117 -1.72 3.19 -15.41
N VAL A 118 -2.55 2.19 -15.12
CA VAL A 118 -3.89 2.03 -15.76
C VAL A 118 -5.03 1.87 -14.74
N GLY A 119 -4.73 1.69 -13.45
CA GLY A 119 -5.74 1.71 -12.37
C GLY A 119 -6.65 0.49 -12.33
N VAL A 120 -6.16 -0.68 -12.75
CA VAL A 120 -6.89 -1.97 -12.62
C VAL A 120 -6.36 -2.70 -11.41
N ASN A 121 -7.19 -3.01 -10.41
CA ASN A 121 -6.73 -3.61 -9.15
C ASN A 121 -5.71 -4.78 -9.32
N LYS A 122 -4.50 -4.62 -8.74
CA LYS A 122 -3.44 -5.65 -8.68
C LYS A 122 -3.96 -7.03 -8.27
N ALA A 123 -4.82 -7.09 -7.26
CA ALA A 123 -5.40 -8.34 -6.78
C ALA A 123 -6.28 -9.01 -7.84
N ALA A 124 -7.06 -8.24 -8.61
CA ALA A 124 -7.90 -8.80 -9.67
C ALA A 124 -7.05 -9.43 -10.80
N ILE A 125 -5.95 -8.77 -11.20
CA ILE A 125 -5.03 -9.31 -12.20
C ILE A 125 -4.38 -10.61 -11.69
N MET A 126 -3.89 -10.62 -10.45
CA MET A 126 -3.29 -11.80 -9.83
C MET A 126 -4.27 -12.98 -9.73
N LEU A 127 -5.52 -12.71 -9.33
CA LEU A 127 -6.56 -13.73 -9.26
C LEU A 127 -6.88 -14.31 -10.64
N MET A 128 -6.98 -13.47 -11.69
CA MET A 128 -7.19 -13.96 -13.05
C MET A 128 -6.03 -14.82 -13.55
N VAL A 129 -4.78 -14.39 -13.35
CA VAL A 129 -3.59 -15.18 -13.73
C VAL A 129 -3.59 -16.53 -13.01
N SER A 130 -3.83 -16.51 -11.69
CA SER A 130 -3.89 -17.72 -10.87
C SER A 130 -4.99 -18.67 -11.34
N ALA A 131 -6.21 -18.17 -11.55
CA ALA A 131 -7.34 -18.95 -12.04
C ALA A 131 -7.05 -19.57 -13.43
N SER A 132 -6.42 -18.82 -14.33
CA SER A 132 -6.01 -19.33 -15.65
C SER A 132 -4.96 -20.43 -15.53
N MET A 133 -3.97 -20.27 -14.65
CA MET A 133 -2.95 -21.30 -14.40
C MET A 133 -3.54 -22.56 -13.79
N TRP A 134 -4.41 -22.43 -12.78
CA TRP A 134 -5.08 -23.57 -12.15
C TRP A 134 -6.02 -24.30 -13.12
N THR A 135 -6.72 -23.55 -13.98
CA THR A 135 -7.57 -24.14 -15.03
C THR A 135 -6.73 -24.92 -16.03
N PHE A 136 -5.60 -24.35 -16.50
CA PHE A 136 -4.68 -25.05 -17.39
C PHE A 136 -4.10 -26.32 -16.76
N LEU A 137 -3.74 -26.25 -15.47
CA LEU A 137 -3.28 -27.41 -14.71
C LEU A 137 -4.37 -28.49 -14.61
N ALA A 138 -5.60 -28.10 -14.30
CA ALA A 138 -6.74 -29.01 -14.13
C ALA A 138 -7.09 -29.77 -15.41
N VAL A 139 -7.14 -29.08 -16.55
CA VAL A 139 -7.34 -29.75 -17.84
C VAL A 139 -6.15 -30.66 -18.18
N GLY A 140 -4.95 -30.27 -17.74
CA GLY A 140 -3.71 -31.02 -17.95
C GLY A 140 -3.57 -32.38 -17.28
N PHE A 141 -4.49 -32.75 -16.37
CA PHE A 141 -4.53 -34.06 -15.73
C PHE A 141 -5.63 -34.97 -16.29
N HIS A 142 -6.38 -34.52 -17.31
CA HIS A 142 -7.50 -35.25 -17.91
C HIS A 142 -8.43 -35.94 -16.88
N PRO A 143 -8.98 -35.19 -15.91
CA PRO A 143 -9.74 -35.76 -14.80
C PRO A 143 -11.02 -36.48 -15.23
N ARG A 144 -11.48 -36.29 -16.48
CA ARG A 144 -12.68 -36.93 -17.03
C ARG A 144 -12.42 -38.27 -17.72
N THR A 145 -11.16 -38.60 -18.03
CA THR A 145 -10.83 -39.81 -18.82
C THR A 145 -10.09 -40.87 -18.01
N THR A 146 -9.39 -40.49 -16.94
CA THR A 146 -8.57 -41.41 -16.14
C THR A 146 -8.82 -41.19 -14.65
N GLU A 147 -9.13 -42.27 -13.92
CA GLU A 147 -9.32 -42.24 -12.45
C GLU A 147 -8.07 -41.70 -11.74
N LYS A 148 -6.87 -42.13 -12.17
CA LYS A 148 -5.59 -41.61 -11.68
C LYS A 148 -5.42 -40.10 -11.90
N GLY A 149 -5.94 -39.57 -13.00
CA GLY A 149 -5.86 -38.14 -13.31
C GLY A 149 -6.75 -37.30 -12.38
N HIS A 150 -7.90 -37.85 -11.98
CA HIS A 150 -8.77 -37.23 -10.98
C HIS A 150 -8.13 -37.19 -9.59
N GLU A 151 -7.53 -38.30 -9.15
CA GLU A 151 -6.84 -38.38 -7.86
C GLU A 151 -5.63 -37.44 -7.79
N GLU A 152 -4.79 -37.44 -8.83
CA GLU A 152 -3.59 -36.59 -8.88
C GLU A 152 -3.95 -35.10 -8.90
N LEU A 153 -4.96 -34.71 -9.69
CA LEU A 153 -5.49 -33.34 -9.68
C LEU A 153 -5.99 -32.93 -8.29
N THR A 154 -6.80 -33.79 -7.66
CA THR A 154 -7.38 -33.52 -6.34
C THR A 154 -6.28 -33.37 -5.30
N HIS A 155 -5.25 -34.21 -5.35
CA HIS A 155 -4.08 -34.11 -4.47
C HIS A 155 -3.36 -32.77 -4.65
N HIS A 156 -3.06 -32.37 -5.88
CA HIS A 156 -2.36 -31.10 -6.16
C HIS A 156 -3.18 -29.86 -5.80
N LEU A 157 -4.48 -29.86 -6.09
CA LEU A 157 -5.38 -28.76 -5.71
C LEU A 157 -5.51 -28.63 -4.20
N ASN A 158 -5.71 -29.75 -3.49
CA ASN A 158 -5.80 -29.74 -2.04
C ASN A 158 -4.50 -29.23 -1.41
N LYS A 159 -3.35 -29.71 -1.88
CA LYS A 159 -2.05 -29.22 -1.41
C LYS A 159 -1.89 -27.71 -1.63
N GLY A 160 -2.16 -27.23 -2.85
CA GLY A 160 -2.04 -25.80 -3.16
C GLY A 160 -3.01 -24.93 -2.35
N LEU A 161 -4.25 -25.39 -2.16
CA LEU A 161 -5.24 -24.69 -1.36
C LEU A 161 -4.87 -24.66 0.14
N LEU A 162 -4.32 -25.75 0.67
CA LEU A 162 -3.82 -25.81 2.05
C LEU A 162 -2.62 -24.87 2.25
N ASP A 163 -1.66 -24.87 1.33
CA ASP A 163 -0.47 -24.01 1.42
C ASP A 163 -0.88 -22.51 1.40
N VAL A 164 -1.74 -22.12 0.45
CA VAL A 164 -2.23 -20.73 0.35
C VAL A 164 -3.16 -20.38 1.51
N GLY A 165 -4.05 -21.29 1.88
CA GLY A 165 -5.00 -21.11 2.97
C GLY A 165 -4.30 -20.94 4.33
N ALA A 166 -3.23 -21.68 4.58
CA ALA A 166 -2.43 -21.54 5.79
C ALA A 166 -1.82 -20.14 5.89
N ILE A 167 -1.26 -19.60 4.80
CA ILE A 167 -0.71 -18.23 4.77
C ILE A 167 -1.82 -17.20 5.01
N ILE A 168 -2.98 -17.34 4.35
CA ILE A 168 -4.09 -16.38 4.52
C ILE A 168 -4.64 -16.42 5.95
N LEU A 169 -4.93 -17.61 6.48
CA LEU A 169 -5.45 -17.77 7.84
C LEU A 169 -4.46 -17.29 8.90
N PHE A 170 -3.17 -17.31 8.58
CA PHE A 170 -2.12 -16.78 9.44
C PHE A 170 -2.03 -15.24 9.39
N LEU A 171 -2.05 -14.64 8.20
CA LEU A 171 -1.87 -13.21 8.01
C LEU A 171 -3.14 -12.39 8.28
N LEU A 172 -4.31 -12.93 7.98
CA LEU A 172 -5.58 -12.20 8.07
C LEU A 172 -5.91 -11.74 9.51
N PRO A 173 -5.74 -12.57 10.57
CA PRO A 173 -5.90 -12.11 11.95
C PRO A 173 -4.84 -11.09 12.35
N ALA A 174 -3.58 -11.27 11.93
CA ALA A 174 -2.49 -10.35 12.26
C ALA A 174 -2.78 -8.95 11.69
N MET A 175 -3.16 -8.87 10.41
CA MET A 175 -3.56 -7.61 9.77
C MET A 175 -4.84 -7.03 10.43
N GLY A 176 -5.82 -7.87 10.76
CA GLY A 176 -7.07 -7.44 11.41
C GLY A 176 -6.86 -6.85 12.81
N VAL A 177 -5.94 -7.40 13.61
CA VAL A 177 -5.58 -6.83 14.91
C VAL A 177 -4.95 -5.45 14.75
N VAL A 178 -4.06 -5.28 13.77
CA VAL A 178 -3.42 -3.98 13.53
C VAL A 178 -4.41 -2.93 13.09
N GLU A 179 -5.30 -3.28 12.17
CA GLU A 179 -6.38 -2.39 11.72
C GLU A 179 -7.32 -2.03 12.88
N SER A 180 -7.61 -2.97 13.76
CA SER A 180 -8.41 -2.71 14.97
C SER A 180 -7.70 -1.74 15.91
N ILE A 181 -6.39 -1.89 16.13
CA ILE A 181 -5.60 -0.96 16.96
C ILE A 181 -5.58 0.44 16.34
N ASP A 182 -5.42 0.56 15.01
CA ASP A 182 -5.48 1.85 14.31
C ASP A 182 -6.87 2.49 14.41
N HIS A 183 -7.94 1.68 14.27
CA HIS A 183 -9.33 2.15 14.37
C HIS A 183 -9.67 2.74 15.75
N PHE A 184 -9.08 2.22 16.83
CA PHE A 184 -9.27 2.74 18.18
C PHE A 184 -8.21 3.77 18.61
N ASP A 185 -7.49 4.38 17.67
CA ASP A 185 -6.41 5.35 17.94
C ASP A 185 -5.34 4.81 18.92
N GLY A 186 -5.10 3.49 18.97
CA GLY A 186 -4.13 2.88 19.87
C GLY A 186 -2.71 3.43 19.65
N PHE A 187 -2.39 3.82 18.42
CA PHE A 187 -1.12 4.45 18.06
C PHE A 187 -0.97 5.88 18.59
N ALA A 188 -2.05 6.58 18.96
CA ALA A 188 -1.97 7.89 19.60
C ALA A 188 -1.35 7.78 21.00
N VAL A 189 -1.68 6.73 21.75
CA VAL A 189 -1.09 6.43 23.07
C VAL A 189 0.41 6.20 22.94
N VAL A 190 0.82 5.41 21.93
CA VAL A 190 2.23 5.15 21.63
C VAL A 190 2.95 6.45 21.23
N THR A 191 2.33 7.28 20.39
CA THR A 191 2.87 8.59 20.00
C THR A 191 3.09 9.50 21.21
N HIS A 192 2.12 9.57 22.11
CA HIS A 192 2.23 10.37 23.33
C HIS A 192 3.32 9.84 24.27
N ALA A 193 3.45 8.52 24.41
CA ALA A 193 4.53 7.91 25.18
C ALA A 193 5.90 8.23 24.58
N ILE A 194 6.06 8.15 23.25
CA ILE A 194 7.30 8.50 22.55
C ILE A 194 7.62 9.98 22.70
N SER A 195 6.64 10.87 22.50
CA SER A 195 6.81 12.31 22.65
C SER A 195 7.25 12.69 24.07
N LYS A 196 6.62 12.08 25.08
CA LYS A 196 6.99 12.24 26.49
C LYS A 196 8.38 11.70 26.80
N ALA A 197 8.76 10.55 26.25
CA ALA A 197 10.08 9.95 26.45
C ALA A 197 11.21 10.75 25.76
N THR A 198 10.90 11.35 24.61
CA THR A 198 11.85 12.13 23.82
C THR A 198 12.10 13.50 24.46
N GLN A 199 11.12 14.09 25.17
CA GLN A 199 11.23 15.40 25.83
C GLN A 199 11.80 16.51 24.91
N GLY A 200 11.50 16.45 23.61
CA GLY A 200 12.03 17.39 22.62
C GLY A 200 13.46 17.14 22.13
N ARG A 201 14.16 16.11 22.62
CA ARG A 201 15.48 15.68 22.11
C ARG A 201 15.33 14.87 20.83
N LYS A 202 15.39 15.55 19.69
CA LYS A 202 15.28 14.95 18.34
C LYS A 202 16.23 13.76 18.12
N ASP A 203 17.39 13.75 18.76
CA ASP A 203 18.40 12.68 18.63
C ASP A 203 17.96 11.33 19.19
N LEU A 204 17.06 11.33 20.19
CA LEU A 204 16.52 10.10 20.79
C LEU A 204 15.37 9.50 19.98
N LEU A 205 14.72 10.32 19.14
CA LEU A 205 13.54 9.90 18.38
C LEU A 205 13.89 8.87 17.31
N MET A 206 15.06 9.01 16.68
CA MET A 206 15.58 8.10 15.65
C MET A 206 15.80 6.66 16.18
N PRO A 207 16.59 6.42 17.25
CA PRO A 207 16.79 5.08 17.78
C PRO A 207 15.51 4.49 18.40
N ILE A 208 14.66 5.31 19.04
CA ILE A 208 13.38 4.82 19.60
C ILE A 208 12.47 4.30 18.50
N LEU A 209 12.25 5.08 17.42
CA LEU A 209 11.43 4.65 16.30
C LEU A 209 12.04 3.48 15.55
N GLY A 210 13.37 3.44 15.38
CA GLY A 210 14.05 2.31 14.73
C GLY A 210 13.85 1.01 15.49
N VAL A 211 14.08 1.00 16.81
CA VAL A 211 13.90 -0.19 17.65
C VAL A 211 12.44 -0.60 17.73
N LEU A 212 11.53 0.37 17.92
CA LEU A 212 10.10 0.10 17.94
C LEU A 212 9.64 -0.53 16.62
N CYS A 213 10.04 0.04 15.49
CA CYS A 213 9.68 -0.44 14.16
C CYS A 213 10.21 -1.86 13.91
N PHE A 214 11.45 -2.14 14.31
CA PHE A 214 12.05 -3.47 14.22
C PHE A 214 11.20 -4.52 14.95
N PHE A 215 10.87 -4.28 16.23
CA PHE A 215 10.09 -5.24 17.02
C PHE A 215 8.63 -5.34 16.58
N MET A 216 8.02 -4.23 16.15
CA MET A 216 6.67 -4.27 15.58
C MET A 216 6.63 -5.09 14.29
N SER A 217 7.61 -4.91 13.41
CA SER A 217 7.72 -5.66 12.15
C SER A 217 8.09 -7.14 12.34
N ALA A 218 8.64 -7.51 13.50
CA ALA A 218 8.84 -8.92 13.84
C ALA A 218 7.52 -9.68 14.09
N VAL A 219 6.44 -8.96 14.37
CA VAL A 219 5.12 -9.53 14.69
C VAL A 219 4.09 -9.28 13.57
N ILE A 220 4.28 -8.21 12.80
CA ILE A 220 3.32 -7.71 11.80
C ILE A 220 4.04 -7.57 10.45
N ASP A 221 3.29 -7.66 9.34
CA ASP A 221 3.76 -7.41 7.97
C ASP A 221 4.59 -6.10 7.84
N ASN A 222 5.70 -6.20 7.11
CA ASN A 222 6.71 -5.14 6.93
C ASN A 222 6.15 -3.83 6.37
N LEU A 223 5.19 -3.88 5.43
CA LEU A 223 4.56 -2.71 4.85
C LEU A 223 3.63 -2.07 5.88
N THR A 224 2.86 -2.89 6.59
CA THR A 224 1.96 -2.43 7.65
C THR A 224 2.75 -1.76 8.79
N ALA A 225 3.82 -2.39 9.29
CA ALA A 225 4.69 -1.84 10.32
C ALA A 225 5.33 -0.50 9.88
N THR A 226 5.76 -0.42 8.62
CA THR A 226 6.28 0.81 8.01
C THR A 226 5.22 1.92 8.00
N ILE A 227 4.00 1.64 7.52
CA ILE A 227 2.92 2.64 7.45
C ILE A 227 2.59 3.18 8.84
N VAL A 228 2.46 2.30 9.83
CA VAL A 228 2.19 2.70 11.21
C VAL A 228 3.31 3.57 11.75
N CYS A 229 4.57 3.16 11.60
CA CYS A 229 5.71 3.96 12.07
C CYS A 229 5.85 5.30 11.34
N LEU A 230 5.49 5.37 10.07
CA LEU A 230 5.42 6.64 9.33
C LEU A 230 4.27 7.53 9.82
N LYS A 231 3.10 6.96 10.18
CA LYS A 231 2.00 7.70 10.81
C LYS A 231 2.43 8.28 12.17
N LEU A 232 3.12 7.49 12.99
CA LEU A 232 3.71 7.92 14.27
C LEU A 232 4.74 9.04 14.05
N LEU A 233 5.64 8.87 13.08
CA LEU A 233 6.68 9.84 12.75
C LEU A 233 6.08 11.20 12.33
N ARG A 234 5.01 11.21 11.53
CA ARG A 234 4.34 12.47 11.15
C ARG A 234 3.73 13.24 12.33
N HIS A 235 3.28 12.54 13.38
CA HIS A 235 2.76 13.20 14.58
C HIS A 235 3.89 13.62 15.53
N ALA A 236 4.97 12.84 15.62
CA ALA A 236 6.06 13.09 16.55
C ALA A 236 7.07 14.15 16.05
N VAL A 237 7.28 14.22 14.72
CA VAL A 237 8.15 15.19 14.06
C VAL A 237 7.28 16.07 13.17
N GLY A 238 7.17 17.36 13.53
CA GLY A 238 6.37 18.35 12.81
C GLY A 238 6.87 18.67 11.37
N GLU A 239 7.01 19.95 11.04
CA GLU A 239 7.32 20.43 9.67
C GLU A 239 8.76 20.13 9.17
N ASP A 240 9.62 19.51 9.98
CA ASP A 240 11.02 19.23 9.63
C ASP A 240 11.14 18.09 8.60
N LYS A 241 11.05 18.47 7.32
CA LYS A 241 11.03 17.55 6.18
C LYS A 241 12.30 16.71 6.07
N HIS A 242 13.46 17.28 6.35
CA HIS A 242 14.74 16.58 6.24
C HIS A 242 14.82 15.46 7.29
N LEU A 243 14.55 15.80 8.55
CA LEU A 243 14.54 14.83 9.64
C LEU A 243 13.52 13.71 9.40
N ARG A 244 12.32 14.04 8.90
CA ARG A 244 11.29 13.06 8.56
C ARG A 244 11.73 12.09 7.47
N HIS A 245 12.45 12.56 6.45
CA HIS A 245 12.96 11.68 5.40
C HIS A 245 14.06 10.76 5.92
N THR A 246 14.98 11.27 6.74
CA THR A 246 16.05 10.46 7.33
C THR A 246 15.49 9.37 8.25
N ILE A 247 14.58 9.73 9.15
CA ILE A 247 13.97 8.76 10.07
C ILE A 247 13.02 7.82 9.32
N GLY A 248 12.30 8.31 8.31
CA GLY A 248 11.47 7.48 7.45
C GLY A 248 12.28 6.41 6.70
N GLY A 249 13.46 6.77 6.19
CA GLY A 249 14.39 5.81 5.60
C GLY A 249 14.87 4.76 6.61
N LEU A 250 15.22 5.17 7.83
CA LEU A 250 15.58 4.24 8.90
C LEU A 250 14.42 3.29 9.26
N VAL A 251 13.20 3.80 9.34
CA VAL A 251 11.99 3.01 9.62
C VAL A 251 11.82 1.91 8.58
N VAL A 252 11.99 2.20 7.29
CA VAL A 252 11.91 1.18 6.22
C VAL A 252 12.98 0.11 6.39
N ILE A 253 14.22 0.50 6.72
CA ILE A 253 15.32 -0.45 6.95
C ILE A 253 15.02 -1.32 8.18
N ALA A 254 14.58 -0.71 9.29
CA ALA A 254 14.24 -1.39 10.53
C ALA A 254 13.06 -2.35 10.35
N ALA A 255 12.02 -1.95 9.60
CA ALA A 255 10.87 -2.79 9.30
C ALA A 255 11.30 -4.04 8.53
N ASN A 256 12.08 -3.88 7.45
CA ASN A 256 12.55 -5.03 6.67
C ASN A 256 13.47 -5.95 7.49
N ALA A 257 14.33 -5.39 8.33
CA ALA A 257 15.18 -6.17 9.23
C ALA A 257 14.36 -6.94 10.27
N GLY A 258 13.34 -6.31 10.87
CA GLY A 258 12.45 -6.94 11.84
C GLY A 258 11.59 -8.04 11.23
N GLY A 259 11.05 -7.80 10.03
CA GLY A 259 10.23 -8.78 9.31
C GLY A 259 11.03 -10.04 8.94
N ALA A 260 12.28 -9.88 8.52
CA ALA A 260 13.17 -10.99 8.21
C ALA A 260 13.68 -11.74 9.46
N TRP A 261 13.68 -11.09 10.63
CA TRP A 261 14.14 -11.70 11.88
C TRP A 261 13.17 -12.73 12.45
N SER A 262 11.89 -12.64 12.08
CA SER A 262 10.82 -13.51 12.58
C SER A 262 10.17 -14.31 11.45
N PRO A 263 9.80 -15.59 11.68
CA PRO A 263 9.00 -16.35 10.72
C PRO A 263 7.59 -15.79 10.52
N VAL A 264 7.13 -14.92 11.42
CA VAL A 264 5.81 -14.27 11.33
C VAL A 264 5.86 -12.95 10.56
N GLY A 265 7.00 -12.25 10.62
CA GLY A 265 7.10 -10.84 10.25
C GLY A 265 7.05 -10.53 8.75
N ASP A 266 7.20 -11.52 7.88
CA ASP A 266 7.03 -11.37 6.44
C ASP A 266 6.30 -12.59 5.84
N VAL A 267 5.57 -12.35 4.74
CA VAL A 267 4.88 -13.41 4.00
C VAL A 267 5.87 -14.46 3.50
N THR A 268 7.06 -14.04 3.07
CA THR A 268 8.09 -14.94 2.55
C THR A 268 8.70 -15.79 3.65
N THR A 269 8.92 -15.24 4.84
CA THR A 269 9.44 -16.01 5.99
C THR A 269 8.38 -16.97 6.52
N THR A 270 7.12 -16.55 6.59
CA THR A 270 5.99 -17.42 6.93
C THR A 270 5.88 -18.58 5.95
N MET A 271 5.99 -18.31 4.66
CA MET A 271 5.95 -19.34 3.61
C MET A 271 7.06 -20.38 3.80
N LEU A 272 8.28 -19.95 4.08
CA LEU A 272 9.41 -20.86 4.34
C LEU A 272 9.22 -21.66 5.62
N TRP A 273 8.63 -21.05 6.66
CA TRP A 273 8.36 -21.72 7.93
C TRP A 273 7.29 -22.80 7.80
N LEU A 274 6.16 -22.48 7.16
CA LEU A 274 5.10 -23.45 6.87
C LEU A 274 5.58 -24.57 5.94
N ALA A 275 6.52 -24.28 5.04
CA ALA A 275 7.16 -25.27 4.18
C ALA A 275 8.23 -26.12 4.90
N ASN A 276 8.38 -25.99 6.23
CA ASN A 276 9.40 -26.63 7.05
C ASN A 276 10.83 -26.40 6.54
N LYS A 277 11.11 -25.23 5.93
CA LYS A 277 12.44 -24.85 5.44
C LYS A 277 13.25 -24.06 6.47
N ILE A 278 12.59 -23.47 7.46
CA ILE A 278 13.19 -22.77 8.59
C ILE A 278 12.50 -23.20 9.89
N THR A 279 13.23 -23.21 11.01
CA THR A 279 12.70 -23.62 12.32
C THR A 279 12.86 -22.49 13.35
N VAL A 280 11.93 -22.39 14.29
CA VAL A 280 11.96 -21.41 15.39
C VAL A 280 12.72 -21.99 16.59
N GLY A 281 14.02 -22.23 16.40
CA GLY A 281 14.85 -22.85 17.41
C GLY A 281 14.75 -24.37 17.41
N ASN A 282 15.88 -25.00 17.70
CA ASN A 282 16.02 -26.44 17.76
C ASN A 282 15.53 -26.92 19.14
N THR A 283 14.36 -27.56 19.16
CA THR A 283 13.98 -28.53 20.19
C THR A 283 13.32 -29.71 19.50
#